data_AF-A0A318NH02-F1
#
_entry.id   AF-A0A318NH02-F1
#
_cell.length_a   1.000
_cell.length_b   1.000
_cell.length_c   1.000
_cell.angle_alpha   90.00
_cell.angle_beta   90.00
_cell.angle_gamma   90.00
#
_symmetry.space_group_name_H-M   'P 1'
#
loop_
_entity.id
_entity.type
_entity.pdbx_description
1 polymer ?
#
loop_
_entity_poly.entity_id
_entity_poly.type
_entity_poly.pdbx_seq_one_letter_code
_entity_poly.pdbx_strand_id
1 'polypeptide(L)' 'MRANRGDPERRVTYDEYLLAVAMTLARRHQPAWSWRKWRRVCRCGAELPCLARHRIPISRGHWPVGEGR' A
#
# COMPACT_ATOMS: atom_id res chain seq x y z
N MET A 1 4.64 -16.50 31.26
CA MET A 1 3.78 -15.33 30.91
C MET A 1 2.70 -15.84 29.98
N ARG A 2 1.45 -15.91 30.45
CA ARG A 2 0.30 -16.49 29.72
C ARG A 2 -0.69 -15.40 29.34
N ALA A 3 -1.13 -15.50 28.08
CA ALA A 3 -2.40 -15.10 27.49
C ALA A 3 -2.99 -13.74 27.87
N ASN A 4 -3.02 -12.81 26.90
CA ASN A 4 -4.02 -11.74 26.91
C ASN A 4 -5.12 -12.06 25.90
N ARG A 5 -6.33 -12.24 26.45
CA ARG A 5 -7.59 -12.48 25.75
C ARG A 5 -8.10 -11.15 25.20
N GLY A 6 -8.65 -11.20 23.98
CA GLY A 6 -9.62 -10.23 23.46
C GLY A 6 -9.06 -8.84 23.18
N ASP A 7 -8.77 -8.55 21.92
CA ASP A 7 -8.50 -7.20 21.44
C ASP A 7 -9.80 -6.63 20.85
N PRO A 8 -10.55 -5.80 21.59
CA PRO A 8 -11.74 -5.15 21.04
C PRO A 8 -11.25 -4.02 20.14
N GLU A 9 -11.26 -4.29 18.83
CA GLU A 9 -11.29 -3.26 17.79
C GLU A 9 -10.21 -2.17 17.92
N ARG A 10 -8.94 -2.54 17.73
CA ARG A 10 -7.88 -1.59 17.34
C ARG A 10 -8.34 -0.73 16.16
N ARG A 11 -8.73 0.51 16.44
CA ARG A 11 -9.12 1.50 15.44
C ARG A 11 -7.87 2.08 14.79
N VAL A 12 -7.74 1.88 13.49
CA VAL A 12 -6.71 2.53 12.67
C VAL A 12 -7.16 3.96 12.40
N THR A 13 -6.27 4.93 12.58
CA THR A 13 -6.56 6.31 12.19
C THR A 13 -6.63 6.43 10.66
N TYR A 14 -7.40 7.41 10.18
CA TYR A 14 -7.53 7.64 8.74
C TYR A 14 -6.18 8.00 8.09
N ASP A 15 -5.30 8.70 8.82
CA ASP A 15 -3.97 9.08 8.34
C ASP A 15 -3.06 7.85 8.17
N GLU A 16 -3.08 6.90 9.10
CA GLU A 16 -2.35 5.63 8.96
C GLU A 16 -2.86 4.81 7.77
N TYR A 17 -4.17 4.81 7.52
CA TYR A 17 -4.75 4.19 6.33
C TYR A 17 -4.24 4.88 5.05
N LEU A 18 -4.30 6.21 4.98
CA LEU A 18 -3.80 6.97 3.84
C LEU A 18 -2.30 6.72 3.60
N LEU A 19 -1.51 6.66 4.66
CA LEU A 19 -0.09 6.38 4.58
C LEU A 19 0.18 4.96 4.04
N ALA A 20 -0.51 3.95 4.55
CA ALA A 20 -0.39 2.57 4.05
C ALA A 20 -0.82 2.45 2.58
N VAL A 21 -1.90 3.14 2.20
CA VAL A 21 -2.37 3.26 0.81
C VAL A 21 -1.28 3.89 -0.07
N ALA A 22 -0.75 5.05 0.32
CA ALA A 22 0.24 5.79 -0.44
C ALA A 22 1.52 4.97 -0.63
N MET A 23 2.02 4.30 0.42
CA MET A 23 3.17 3.41 0.33
C MET A 23 2.91 2.23 -0.60
N THR A 24 1.73 1.62 -0.52
CA THR A 24 1.37 0.50 -1.39
C THR A 24 1.32 0.92 -2.86
N LEU A 25 0.76 2.10 -3.14
CA LEU A 25 0.73 2.67 -4.49
C LEU A 25 2.15 2.98 -4.98
N ALA A 26 2.99 3.62 -4.17
CA ALA A 26 4.37 3.95 -4.55
C ALA A 26 5.19 2.68 -4.89
N ARG A 27 4.98 1.57 -4.17
CA ARG A 27 5.64 0.30 -4.46
C ARG A 27 5.15 -0.36 -5.75
N ARG A 28 3.84 -0.27 -6.04
CA ARG A 28 3.25 -0.84 -7.27
C ARG A 28 3.50 0.03 -8.49
N HIS A 29 3.52 1.35 -8.31
CA HIS A 29 3.62 2.34 -9.37
C HIS A 29 5.01 2.96 -9.44
N GLN A 30 6.00 2.17 -9.85
CA GLN A 30 7.34 2.69 -10.10
C GLN A 30 7.53 2.91 -11.62
N PRO A 31 8.14 4.04 -12.05
CA PRO A 31 8.55 4.23 -13.43
C PRO A 31 9.58 3.17 -13.83
N ALA A 32 9.35 2.50 -14.95
CA ALA A 32 10.25 1.52 -15.55
C ALA A 32 10.46 1.87 -17.02
N TRP A 33 11.67 1.65 -17.52
CA TRP A 33 11.96 1.81 -18.93
C TRP A 33 11.42 0.61 -19.72
N SER A 34 10.57 0.86 -20.72
CA SER A 34 10.10 -0.17 -21.64
C SER A 34 10.89 -0.10 -22.93
N TRP A 35 11.77 -1.08 -23.15
CA TRP A 35 12.50 -1.24 -24.42
C TRP A 35 11.55 -1.49 -25.59
N ARG A 36 10.42 -2.16 -25.37
CA ARG A 36 9.41 -2.43 -26.41
C ARG A 36 8.69 -1.17 -26.86
N LYS A 37 8.47 -0.21 -25.96
CA LYS A 37 7.77 1.05 -26.25
C LYS A 37 8.70 2.27 -26.32
N TRP A 38 10.01 2.07 -26.13
CA TRP A 38 11.05 3.12 -26.07
C TRP A 38 10.68 4.33 -25.18
N ARG A 39 10.03 4.07 -24.03
CA ARG A 39 9.59 5.13 -23.11
C ARG A 39 9.47 4.64 -21.68
N ARG A 40 9.41 5.60 -20.73
CA ARG A 40 9.07 5.33 -19.33
C ARG A 40 7.58 4.98 -19.21
N VAL A 41 7.31 3.75 -18.79
CA VAL A 41 5.96 3.27 -18.44
C VAL A 41 5.94 2.94 -16.96
N CYS A 42 4.77 2.82 -16.37
CA CYS A 42 4.69 2.37 -14.99
C CYS A 42 4.81 0.84 -14.92
N ARG A 43 5.38 0.28 -13.84
CA ARG A 43 5.39 -1.19 -13.60
C ARG A 43 3.99 -1.82 -13.62
N CYS A 44 2.93 -1.02 -13.41
CA CYS A 44 1.54 -1.43 -13.61
C CYS A 44 1.21 -1.87 -15.05
N GLY A 45 2.06 -1.54 -16.03
CA GLY A 45 1.83 -1.74 -17.46
C GLY A 45 1.13 -0.57 -18.15
N ALA A 46 0.59 0.40 -17.38
CA ALA A 46 -0.02 1.60 -17.91
C ALA A 46 1.00 2.70 -18.22
N GLU A 47 0.58 3.62 -19.06
CA GLU A 47 1.33 4.85 -19.36
C GLU A 47 1.30 5.79 -18.17
N LEU A 48 2.34 6.62 -18.01
CA LEU A 48 2.37 7.64 -16.97
C LEU A 48 1.63 8.90 -17.45
N PRO A 49 0.82 9.56 -16.59
CA PRO A 49 0.46 9.16 -15.22
C PRO A 49 -0.40 7.87 -15.21
N CYS A 50 -0.08 6.89 -14.35
CA CYS A 50 -0.77 5.59 -14.35
C CYS A 50 -2.22 5.81 -13.89
N LEU A 51 -3.16 5.78 -14.84
CA LEU A 51 -4.61 5.82 -14.61
C LEU A 51 -5.19 4.44 -14.25
N ALA A 52 -4.35 3.42 -14.11
CA ALA A 52 -4.80 2.07 -13.78
C ALA A 52 -5.34 2.02 -12.35
N ARG A 53 -6.60 1.61 -12.21
CA ARG A 53 -7.23 1.36 -10.92
C ARG A 53 -6.74 0.03 -10.38
N HIS A 54 -5.84 0.07 -9.40
CA HIS A 54 -5.44 -1.13 -8.69
C HIS A 54 -6.26 -1.28 -7.42
N ARG A 55 -6.82 -2.47 -7.23
CA ARG A 55 -7.39 -2.86 -5.94
C ARG A 55 -6.23 -2.98 -4.96
N ILE A 56 -6.22 -2.13 -3.93
CA ILE A 56 -5.19 -2.15 -2.89
C ILE A 56 -5.58 -3.26 -1.91
N PRO A 57 -4.81 -4.35 -1.79
CA PRO A 57 -5.12 -5.43 -0.87
C PRO A 57 -4.67 -5.02 0.54
N ILE A 58 -5.43 -4.15 1.19
CA ILE A 58 -5.21 -3.81 2.60
C ILE A 58 -5.88 -4.89 3.43
N SER A 59 -5.10 -5.89 3.84
CA SER A 59 -5.51 -6.92 4.80
C SER A 59 -5.00 -6.59 6.20
N ARG A 60 -5.57 -7.22 7.25
CA ARG A 60 -5.21 -6.95 8.66
C ARG A 60 -3.71 -7.07 8.99
N GLY A 61 -2.92 -7.76 8.17
CA GLY A 61 -1.47 -7.89 8.37
C GLY A 61 -0.65 -6.68 7.91
N HIS A 62 -1.26 -5.70 7.23
CA HIS A 62 -0.59 -4.46 6.79
C HIS A 62 -0.60 -3.34 7.83
N TRP A 63 -1.25 -3.55 8.99
CA TRP A 63 -1.31 -2.56 10.05
C TRP A 63 -0.05 -2.57 10.91
N PRO A 64 0.53 -1.42 11.25
CA PRO A 64 1.67 -1.34 12.16
C PRO A 64 1.30 -1.89 13.54
N VAL A 65 2.07 -2.86 14.03
CA VAL A 65 1.94 -3.40 15.39
C VAL A 65 2.82 -2.53 16.31
N GLY A 66 2.20 -1.61 17.05
CA GLY A 66 2.91 -0.67 17.93
C GLY A 66 3.49 0.50 17.13
N GLU A 67 3.38 1.75 17.52
CA GLU A 67 3.53 2.34 18.84
C GLU A 67 2.54 3.52 18.92
N GLY A 68 1.62 3.46 19.89
CA GLY A 68 0.69 4.54 20.18
C GLY A 68 0.89 5.01 21.60
N ARG A 69 2.02 5.67 21.87
CA ARG A 69 2.13 6.68 22.91
C ARG A 69 3.09 7.78 22.48
#